data_AF-A0A345G173-F1
#
_entry.id   AF-A0A345G173-F1
#
_cell.length_a   1.000
_cell.length_b   1.000
_cell.length_c   1.000
_cell.angle_alpha   90.00
_cell.angle_beta   90.00
_cell.angle_gamma   90.00
#
_symmetry.space_group_name_H-M   'P 1'
#
loop_
_entity.id
_entity.type
_entity.pdbx_description
1 polymer ?
#
loop_
_entity_poly.entity_id
_entity_poly.type
_entity_poly.pdbx_seq_one_letter_code
_entity_poly.pdbx_strand_id
1 'polypeptide(L)' 'ISLRTTYPPAWVTHYQSENYFAIDPVLKPENFRQGHLHWDDVLFHEAKAMWDAAQRFGLRRGVTQCVMLPNRALGFF' A
#
# COMPACT_ATOMS: atom_id res chain seq x y z
N ILE A 1 0.30 6.90 11.82
CA ILE A 1 1.02 6.55 10.57
C ILE A 1 1.41 7.84 9.87
N SER A 2 2.66 7.99 9.44
CA SER A 2 3.10 9.13 8.63
C SER A 2 3.23 8.67 7.18
N LEU A 3 2.50 9.30 6.27
CA LEU A 3 2.52 9.00 4.83
C LEU A 3 3.19 10.16 4.10
N ARG A 4 4.26 9.88 3.34
CA ARG A 4 4.85 10.83 2.39
C ARG A 4 4.79 10.20 1.01
N THR A 5 4.12 10.84 0.07
CA THR A 5 3.90 10.30 -1.26
C THR A 5 3.86 11.41 -2.31
N THR A 6 4.20 11.06 -3.55
CA THR A 6 4.02 11.87 -4.75
C THR A 6 2.75 11.48 -5.52
N TYR A 7 1.91 10.60 -4.96
CA TYR A 7 0.65 10.20 -5.56
C TYR A 7 -0.33 11.37 -5.73
N PRO A 8 -1.27 11.26 -6.68
CA PRO A 8 -2.28 12.29 -6.90
C PRO A 8 -2.98 12.67 -5.59
N PRO A 9 -3.11 13.97 -5.25
CA PRO A 9 -3.75 14.38 -4.00
C PRO A 9 -5.17 13.82 -3.85
N ALA A 10 -5.92 13.71 -4.95
CA ALA A 10 -7.25 13.11 -4.95
C ALA A 10 -7.25 11.64 -4.50
N TRP A 11 -6.22 10.87 -4.88
CA TRP A 11 -6.04 9.50 -4.39
C TRP A 11 -5.72 9.50 -2.90
N VAL A 12 -4.80 10.34 -2.44
CA VAL A 12 -4.40 10.41 -1.02
C VAL A 12 -5.60 10.73 -0.14
N THR A 13 -6.42 11.72 -0.54
CA THR A 13 -7.66 12.06 0.17
C THR A 13 -8.64 10.90 0.19
N HIS A 14 -8.85 10.22 -0.94
CA HIS A 14 -9.76 9.09 -1.03
C HIS A 14 -9.29 7.90 -0.17
N TYR A 15 -7.98 7.60 -0.22
CA TYR A 15 -7.37 6.56 0.59
C TYR A 15 -7.54 6.82 2.09
N GLN A 16 -7.39 8.08 2.51
CA GLN A 16 -7.59 8.49 3.91
C GLN A 16 -9.07 8.45 4.31
N SER A 17 -9.99 8.93 3.47
CA SER A 17 -11.42 9.00 3.79
C SER A 17 -12.05 7.61 3.94
N GLU A 18 -11.63 6.66 3.11
CA GLU A 18 -12.10 5.27 3.16
C GLU A 18 -11.34 4.42 4.20
N ASN A 19 -10.40 5.02 4.93
CA ASN A 19 -9.56 4.35 5.94
C ASN A 19 -8.84 3.10 5.39
N TYR A 20 -8.30 3.18 4.17
CA TYR A 20 -7.66 2.03 3.54
C TYR A 20 -6.41 1.53 4.27
N PHE A 21 -5.81 2.33 5.14
CA PHE A 21 -4.75 1.89 6.05
C PHE A 21 -5.10 0.61 6.84
N ALA A 22 -6.38 0.39 7.15
CA ALA A 22 -6.82 -0.77 7.93
C ALA A 22 -6.83 -2.08 7.13
N ILE A 23 -6.95 -1.99 5.81
CA ILE A 23 -7.12 -3.16 4.93
C ILE A 23 -5.99 -3.32 3.91
N ASP A 24 -5.09 -2.33 3.81
CA ASP A 24 -4.03 -2.29 2.82
C ASP A 24 -3.07 -3.49 2.97
N PRO A 25 -3.02 -4.41 1.98
CA PRO A 25 -2.16 -5.57 2.05
C PRO A 25 -0.68 -5.20 1.99
N VAL A 26 -0.32 -4.01 1.50
CA VAL A 26 1.08 -3.57 1.44
C VAL A 26 1.62 -3.13 2.79
N LEU A 27 0.73 -2.89 3.77
CA LEU A 27 1.10 -2.56 5.15
C LEU A 27 1.18 -3.79 6.06
N LYS A 28 1.00 -5.00 5.51
CA LYS A 28 1.08 -6.28 6.24
C LYS A 28 2.46 -6.93 6.00
N PRO A 29 3.37 -6.96 6.99
CA PRO A 29 4.72 -7.51 6.82
C PRO A 29 4.76 -8.99 6.39
N GLU A 30 3.73 -9.75 6.76
CA GLU A 30 3.57 -11.17 6.42
C GLU A 30 3.44 -11.44 4.91
N ASN A 31 3.06 -10.44 4.12
CA ASN A 31 2.95 -10.56 2.67
C ASN A 31 4.31 -10.48 1.95
N PHE A 32 5.35 -9.96 2.61
CA PHE A 32 6.63 -9.68 1.99
C PHE A 32 7.48 -10.94 1.87
N ARG A 33 8.02 -11.19 0.67
CA ARG A 33 9.02 -12.23 0.43
C ARG A 33 10.37 -11.58 0.24
N GLN A 34 11.32 -11.90 1.13
CA GLN A 34 12.66 -11.28 1.12
C GLN A 34 12.60 -9.74 1.11
N GLY A 35 11.63 -9.17 1.85
CA GLY A 35 11.46 -7.71 1.96
C GLY A 35 10.78 -7.04 0.75
N HIS A 36 10.37 -7.78 -0.27
CA HIS A 36 9.69 -7.25 -1.46
C HIS A 36 8.27 -7.78 -1.58
N LEU A 37 7.39 -6.95 -2.13
CA LEU A 37 5.99 -7.26 -2.38
C LEU A 37 5.55 -6.68 -3.71
N HIS A 38 5.20 -7.53 -4.66
CA HIS A 38 4.70 -7.11 -5.97
C HIS A 38 3.18 -6.88 -5.91
N TRP A 39 2.72 -5.84 -6.58
CA TRP A 39 1.29 -5.54 -6.67
C TRP A 39 0.66 -6.33 -7.82
N ASP A 40 -0.34 -7.14 -7.50
CA ASP A 40 -1.15 -7.88 -8.46
C ASP A 40 -2.58 -8.08 -7.93
N ASP A 41 -3.47 -8.57 -8.78
CA ASP A 41 -4.88 -8.78 -8.41
C ASP A 41 -5.04 -9.84 -7.29
N VAL A 42 -4.06 -10.73 -7.12
CA VAL A 42 -4.08 -11.76 -6.08
C VAL A 42 -3.79 -11.15 -4.72
N LEU A 43 -2.80 -10.26 -4.63
CA LEU A 43 -2.46 -9.52 -3.41
C LEU A 43 -3.66 -8.71 -2.90
N PHE A 44 -4.36 -8.04 -3.81
CA PHE A 44 -5.46 -7.15 -3.48
C PHE A 44 -6.84 -7.83 -3.47
N HIS A 45 -6.94 -9.16 -3.51
CA HIS A 45 -8.23 -9.84 -3.60
C HIS A 45 -9.19 -9.49 -2.45
N GLU A 46 -8.68 -9.35 -1.21
CA GLU A 46 -9.47 -8.93 -0.04
C GLU A 46 -9.75 -7.42 -0.03
N ALA A 47 -8.96 -6.63 -0.76
CA ALA A 47 -9.01 -5.17 -0.83
C ALA A 47 -9.40 -4.68 -2.23
N LYS A 48 -10.26 -5.42 -2.94
CA LYS A 48 -10.59 -5.16 -4.35
C LYS A 48 -11.12 -3.75 -4.60
N ALA A 49 -11.96 -3.21 -3.70
CA ALA A 49 -12.48 -1.85 -3.82
C ALA A 49 -11.38 -0.79 -3.79
N MET A 50 -10.41 -0.95 -2.88
CA MET A 50 -9.22 -0.10 -2.81
C MET A 50 -8.38 -0.22 -4.09
N TRP A 51 -8.16 -1.44 -4.59
CA TRP A 51 -7.36 -1.68 -5.79
C TRP A 51 -8.00 -1.11 -7.05
N ASP A 52 -9.31 -1.30 -7.23
CA ASP A 52 -10.06 -0.72 -8.33
C ASP A 52 -10.01 0.82 -8.29
N ALA A 53 -10.09 1.42 -7.09
CA ALA A 53 -9.94 2.86 -6.92
C ALA A 53 -8.52 3.32 -7.27
N ALA A 54 -7.48 2.65 -6.75
CA ALA A 54 -6.08 2.97 -7.04
C ALA A 54 -5.81 2.99 -8.56
N GLN A 55 -6.31 1.98 -9.28
CA GLN A 55 -6.17 1.87 -10.74
C GLN A 55 -6.85 3.02 -11.49
N ARG A 56 -8.00 3.51 -11.02
CA ARG A 56 -8.70 4.68 -11.59
C ARG A 56 -7.90 5.96 -11.43
N PHE A 57 -7.13 6.09 -10.35
CA PHE A 57 -6.19 7.19 -10.14
C PHE A 57 -4.81 6.98 -10.80
N GLY A 58 -4.64 5.91 -11.58
CA GLY A 58 -3.44 5.64 -12.36
C GLY A 58 -2.42 4.70 -11.69
N LEU A 59 -2.68 4.25 -10.46
CA LEU A 59 -1.84 3.30 -9.74
C LEU A 59 -2.19 1.86 -10.17
N ARG A 60 -1.61 1.43 -11.30
CA ARG A 60 -1.93 0.12 -11.92
C ARG A 60 -0.92 -0.98 -11.64
N ARG A 61 0.31 -0.60 -11.31
CA ARG A 61 1.42 -1.51 -11.00
C ARG A 61 2.30 -0.84 -9.97
N GLY A 62 2.90 -1.65 -9.10
CA GLY A 62 3.79 -1.18 -8.08
C GLY A 62 4.55 -2.32 -7.45
N VAL A 63 5.55 -1.94 -6.67
CA VAL A 63 6.27 -2.81 -5.77
C VAL A 63 6.37 -2.07 -4.45
N THR A 64 6.23 -2.79 -3.35
CA THR A 64 6.50 -2.26 -2.03
C THR A 64 7.71 -2.98 -1.45
N GLN A 65 8.58 -2.24 -0.80
CA GLN A 65 9.68 -2.78 -0.02
C GLN A 65 9.46 -2.51 1.47
N CYS A 66 9.67 -3.52 2.31
CA CYS A 66 9.57 -3.39 3.77
C CYS A 66 10.94 -3.53 4.42
N VAL A 67 11.28 -2.60 5.31
CA VAL A 67 12.49 -2.62 6.14
C VAL A 67 12.13 -2.37 7.60
N MET A 68 12.69 -3.19 8.49
CA MET A 68 12.70 -2.90 9.92
C MET A 68 13.93 -2.06 10.25
N LEU A 69 13.69 -0.86 10.77
CA LEU A 69 14.74 0.05 11.21
C LEU A 69 15.31 -0.39 12.58
N PRO A 70 16.53 0.04 12.96
CA PRO A 70 17.14 -0.32 14.24
C PRO A 70 16.31 0.05 15.48
N ASN A 71 15.46 1.09 15.36
CA ASN A 71 14.52 1.50 16.40
C ASN A 71 13.21 0.67 16.42
N ARG A 72 13.17 -0.47 15.70
CA ARG A 72 12.02 -1.36 15.52
C ARG A 72 10.82 -0.74 14.79
N ALA A 73 10.96 0.44 14.20
CA ALA A 73 9.95 0.98 13.31
C ALA A 73 9.96 0.23 11.97
N LEU A 74 8.78 -0.04 11.41
CA LEU A 74 8.63 -0.59 10.07
C LEU A 74 8.46 0.54 9.06
N GLY A 75 9.32 0.55 8.05
CA GLY A 75 9.23 1.42 6.89
C GLY A 75 8.72 0.64 5.69
N PHE A 76 7.78 1.23 4.95
CA PHE A 76 7.24 0.72 3.69
C PHE A 76 7.54 1.75 2.60
N PHE A 77 8.14 1.32 1.50
CA PHE A 77 8.60 2.16 0.39
C PHE A 77 8.00 1.71 -0.93
#